data_AF-A0A3D1IFG6-F1
#
_entry.id   AF-A0A3D1IFG6-F1
#
_cell.length_a   1.000
_cell.length_b   1.000
_cell.length_c   1.000
_cell.angle_alpha   90.00
_cell.angle_beta   90.00
_cell.angle_gamma   90.00
#
_symmetry.space_group_name_H-M   'P 1'
#
loop_
_entity.id
_entity.type
_entity.pdbx_description
1 polymer ?
#
loop_
_entity_poly.entity_id
_entity_poly.type
_entity_poly.pdbx_seq_one_letter_code
_entity_poly.pdbx_strand_id
1 'polypeptide(L)'
;MATDLSRRGLLRALAAGPLLLSPLRSFGRQASQGSAGASRYAPTRHPDRIVLNVSDDPTTQPVCWRTSAEVDSAFLEVMEATRGPIDAKKARRIAAQTTPLETMLGPSHRHRAVIDGLQPGASYVFRVGDGERWSEWCSFRAFPGGREPFR
;
A
#
# COMPACT_ATOMS: atom_id res chain seq x y z
N MET A 1 72.14 43.60 12.03
CA MET A 1 72.90 44.58 12.81
C MET A 1 71.89 45.47 13.52
N ALA A 2 71.87 45.39 14.86
CA ALA A 2 71.18 46.27 15.84
C ALA A 2 69.62 46.30 15.80
N THR A 3 68.87 46.22 16.90
CA THR A 3 69.12 45.99 18.34
C THR A 3 67.76 45.73 18.99
N ASP A 4 67.77 44.88 20.00
CA ASP A 4 66.79 44.67 21.06
C ASP A 4 66.24 45.98 21.68
N LEU A 5 65.00 45.98 22.18
CA LEU A 5 64.72 46.36 23.58
C LEU A 5 63.28 46.04 24.01
N SER A 6 63.19 44.94 24.76
CA SER A 6 62.30 44.63 25.88
C SER A 6 61.70 45.83 26.66
N ARG A 7 60.46 45.72 27.19
CA ARG A 7 60.13 45.37 28.61
C ARG A 7 58.75 45.89 29.10
N ARG A 8 58.12 45.06 29.96
CA ARG A 8 57.08 45.33 31.00
C ARG A 8 55.63 45.46 30.47
N GLY A 9 54.63 44.73 30.95
CA GLY A 9 54.44 43.87 32.13
C GLY A 9 53.03 44.09 32.69
N LEU A 10 52.44 43.05 33.30
CA LEU A 10 51.31 43.08 34.27
C LEU A 10 49.92 43.39 33.66
N LEU A 11 48.79 42.73 33.94
CA LEU A 11 48.38 41.74 34.93
C LEU A 11 47.17 40.94 34.41
N ARG A 12 47.01 39.77 35.02
CA ARG A 12 45.85 38.88 35.03
C ARG A 12 44.50 39.61 35.21
N ALA A 13 43.51 39.19 34.44
CA ALA A 13 42.14 39.06 34.94
C ALA A 13 41.53 37.76 34.38
N LEU A 14 41.56 36.71 35.20
CA LEU A 14 40.67 35.56 35.07
C LEU A 14 39.26 36.04 35.43
N ALA A 15 38.33 35.94 34.48
CA ALA A 15 36.92 35.78 34.79
C ALA A 15 36.43 34.58 33.98
N ALA A 16 36.30 33.45 34.68
CA ALA A 16 35.75 32.21 34.16
C ALA A 16 34.29 32.44 33.76
N GLY A 17 34.02 32.48 32.45
CA GLY A 17 32.65 32.36 31.94
C GLY A 17 32.20 30.90 32.09
N PRO A 18 31.01 30.62 32.66
CA PRO A 18 30.51 29.25 32.71
C PRO A 18 30.25 28.80 31.26
N LEU A 19 31.05 27.85 30.80
CA LEU A 19 30.73 27.00 29.65
C LEU A 19 29.43 26.26 30.02
N LEU A 20 28.29 26.81 29.59
CA LEU A 20 27.03 26.08 29.54
C LEU A 20 27.19 24.97 28.50
N LEU A 21 27.74 23.84 28.96
CA LEU A 21 27.79 22.59 28.23
C LEU A 21 26.35 22.12 28.06
N SER A 22 25.71 22.59 26.99
CA SER A 22 24.41 22.09 26.59
C SER A 22 24.57 20.60 26.34
N PRO A 23 23.81 19.71 27.02
CA PRO A 23 23.85 18.31 26.65
C PRO A 23 23.39 18.25 25.20
N LEU A 24 24.23 17.71 24.32
CA LEU A 24 23.78 17.23 23.02
C LEU A 24 22.58 16.34 23.35
N ARG A 25 21.36 16.82 23.06
CA ARG A 25 20.19 15.95 23.04
C ARG A 25 20.49 15.00 21.90
N SER A 26 21.05 13.84 22.24
CA SER A 26 21.02 12.69 21.38
C SER A 26 19.56 12.53 20.99
N PHE A 27 19.22 12.88 19.75
CA PHE A 27 18.04 12.36 19.11
C PHE A 27 18.29 10.86 19.01
N GLY A 28 18.02 10.16 20.11
CA GLY A 28 17.87 8.73 20.10
C GLY A 28 16.86 8.48 19.00
N ARG A 29 17.27 7.69 18.00
CA ARG A 29 16.35 7.17 17.00
C ARG A 29 15.24 6.53 17.79
N GLN A 30 14.08 7.18 17.85
CA GLN A 30 12.88 6.58 18.42
C GLN A 30 12.70 5.33 17.57
N ALA A 31 13.02 4.16 18.12
CA ALA A 31 12.57 2.92 17.53
C ALA A 31 11.06 3.11 17.47
N SER A 32 10.51 3.21 16.26
CA SER A 32 9.07 3.11 16.06
C SER A 32 8.73 1.74 16.64
N GLN A 33 8.30 1.72 17.90
CA GLN A 33 7.67 0.54 18.46
C GLN A 33 6.48 0.32 17.55
N GLY A 34 6.61 -0.63 16.63
CA GLY A 34 5.50 -1.10 15.84
C GLY A 34 4.44 -1.49 16.83
N SER A 35 3.40 -0.66 16.96
CA SER A 35 2.24 -0.97 17.78
C SER A 35 1.80 -2.39 17.41
N ALA A 36 1.36 -3.19 18.37
CA ALA A 36 0.84 -4.54 18.10
C ALA A 36 -0.21 -4.55 16.95
N GLY A 37 -0.86 -3.40 16.69
CA GLY A 37 -1.74 -3.20 15.53
C GLY A 37 -1.04 -3.12 14.16
N ALA A 38 0.21 -2.66 14.08
CA ALA A 38 0.99 -2.62 12.84
C ALA A 38 1.32 -4.02 12.31
N SER A 39 1.56 -4.98 13.21
CA SER A 39 1.75 -6.40 12.85
C SER A 39 0.47 -7.04 12.31
N ARG A 40 -0.68 -6.77 12.94
CA ARG A 40 -1.96 -7.42 12.58
C ARG A 40 -2.43 -7.13 11.15
N TYR A 41 -2.13 -5.95 10.62
CA TYR A 41 -2.57 -5.51 9.28
C TYR A 41 -1.42 -5.40 8.28
N ALA A 42 -0.26 -5.95 8.63
CA ALA A 42 0.88 -6.06 7.73
C ALA A 42 0.45 -6.78 6.44
N PRO A 43 0.87 -6.30 5.26
CA PRO A 43 0.60 -6.98 4.00
C PRO A 43 1.12 -8.43 4.04
N THR A 44 0.36 -9.35 3.46
CA THR A 44 0.78 -10.75 3.30
C THR A 44 0.68 -11.15 1.82
N ARG A 45 1.20 -12.33 1.48
CA ARG A 45 1.02 -12.90 0.12
C ARG A 45 -0.44 -13.19 -0.21
N HIS A 46 -1.31 -13.35 0.78
CA HIS A 46 -2.73 -13.54 0.55
C HIS A 46 -3.39 -12.19 0.19
N PRO A 47 -4.23 -12.12 -0.86
CA PRO A 47 -4.92 -10.89 -1.22
C PRO A 47 -5.79 -10.36 -0.08
N ASP A 48 -5.65 -9.07 0.23
CA ASP A 48 -6.53 -8.36 1.16
C ASP A 48 -7.02 -7.04 0.58
N ARG A 49 -7.94 -6.38 1.28
CA ARG A 49 -8.51 -5.07 0.89
C ARG A 49 -9.01 -5.05 -0.56
N ILE A 50 -9.76 -6.08 -0.92
CA ILE A 50 -10.37 -6.23 -2.24
C ILE A 50 -11.52 -5.21 -2.33
N VAL A 51 -11.44 -4.31 -3.32
CA VAL A 51 -12.38 -3.23 -3.53
C VAL A 51 -12.87 -3.25 -4.98
N LEU A 52 -14.18 -3.35 -5.13
CA LEU A 52 -14.89 -3.13 -6.39
C LEU A 52 -15.05 -1.61 -6.58
N ASN A 53 -14.50 -1.04 -7.65
CA ASN A 53 -14.58 0.39 -7.93
C ASN A 53 -15.63 0.66 -9.00
N VAL A 54 -16.30 1.81 -8.91
CA VAL A 54 -17.31 2.24 -9.90
C VAL A 54 -16.67 2.45 -11.28
N SER A 55 -17.43 2.11 -12.32
CA SER A 55 -17.15 2.46 -13.71
C SER A 55 -18.28 3.28 -14.28
N ASP A 56 -17.97 4.18 -15.21
CA ASP A 56 -18.93 4.93 -16.03
C ASP A 56 -19.44 4.10 -17.22
N ASP A 57 -18.70 3.09 -17.65
CA ASP A 57 -19.10 2.11 -18.66
C ASP A 57 -19.74 0.86 -18.00
N PRO A 58 -21.03 0.55 -18.27
CA PRO A 58 -21.73 -0.60 -17.68
C PRO A 58 -21.15 -1.97 -18.11
N THR A 59 -20.32 -2.00 -19.14
CA THR A 59 -19.65 -3.21 -19.63
C THR A 59 -18.32 -3.47 -18.91
N THR A 60 -17.93 -2.61 -17.96
CA THR A 60 -16.66 -2.72 -17.24
C THR A 60 -16.80 -2.60 -15.73
N GLN A 61 -15.91 -3.26 -15.00
CA GLN A 61 -15.83 -3.21 -13.54
C GLN A 61 -14.37 -3.29 -13.07
N PRO A 62 -13.76 -2.18 -12.63
CA PRO A 62 -12.42 -2.19 -12.06
C PRO A 62 -12.41 -2.78 -10.64
N VAL A 63 -11.42 -3.62 -10.36
CA VAL A 63 -11.18 -4.22 -9.04
C VAL A 63 -9.74 -3.93 -8.62
N CYS A 64 -9.57 -3.48 -7.38
CA CYS A 64 -8.26 -3.28 -6.76
C CYS A 64 -8.10 -4.15 -5.53
N TRP A 65 -6.89 -4.61 -5.24
CA TRP A 65 -6.55 -5.32 -4.01
C TRP A 65 -5.10 -5.10 -3.63
N ARG A 66 -4.72 -5.59 -2.45
CA ARG A 66 -3.36 -5.47 -1.92
C ARG A 66 -2.76 -6.84 -1.61
N THR A 67 -1.45 -6.94 -1.76
CA THR A 67 -0.61 -8.04 -1.26
C THR A 67 0.70 -7.47 -0.68
N SER A 68 1.54 -8.32 -0.11
CA SER A 68 2.94 -8.02 0.20
C SER A 68 3.75 -7.75 -1.07
N ALA A 69 4.86 -7.02 -0.95
CA ALA A 69 5.77 -6.79 -2.06
C ALA A 69 6.44 -8.05 -2.66
N GLU A 70 6.25 -9.22 -2.04
CA GLU A 70 6.77 -10.51 -2.54
C GLU A 70 5.91 -11.14 -3.67
N VAL A 71 4.81 -10.50 -4.08
CA VAL A 71 3.90 -11.00 -5.14
C VAL A 71 4.06 -10.14 -6.40
N ASP A 72 4.78 -10.66 -7.38
CA ASP A 72 5.08 -9.93 -8.62
C ASP A 72 4.01 -10.09 -9.71
N SER A 73 3.33 -11.25 -9.72
CA SER A 73 2.27 -11.56 -10.68
C SER A 73 0.94 -11.71 -9.96
N ALA A 74 -0.10 -11.05 -10.46
CA ALA A 74 -1.42 -11.09 -9.89
C ALA A 74 -2.49 -11.16 -10.97
N PHE A 75 -3.57 -11.87 -10.67
CA PHE A 75 -4.63 -12.21 -11.60
C PHE A 75 -5.99 -12.03 -10.94
N LEU A 76 -6.98 -11.72 -11.77
CA LEU A 76 -8.39 -11.80 -11.45
C LEU A 76 -9.02 -12.90 -12.30
N GLU A 77 -9.84 -13.74 -11.68
CA GLU A 77 -10.69 -14.70 -12.36
C GLU A 77 -12.14 -14.32 -12.21
N VAL A 78 -12.91 -14.38 -13.28
CA VAL A 78 -14.32 -13.98 -13.32
C VAL A 78 -15.15 -14.88 -14.22
N MET A 79 -16.39 -15.13 -13.80
CA MET A 79 -17.41 -15.78 -14.60
C MET A 79 -18.79 -15.21 -14.28
N GLU A 80 -19.74 -15.38 -15.20
CA GLU A 80 -21.15 -15.11 -14.93
C GLU A 80 -21.65 -16.03 -13.81
N ALA A 81 -22.44 -15.47 -12.88
CA ALA A 81 -23.00 -16.23 -11.78
C ALA A 81 -24.11 -17.17 -12.28
N THR A 82 -24.02 -18.44 -11.93
CA THR A 82 -25.04 -19.45 -12.29
C THR A 82 -25.77 -19.96 -11.04
N ARG A 83 -26.89 -20.66 -11.22
CA ARG A 83 -27.66 -21.25 -10.11
C ARG A 83 -27.03 -22.50 -9.48
N GLY A 84 -25.78 -22.82 -9.80
CA GLY A 84 -25.08 -24.01 -9.32
C GLY A 84 -23.73 -23.69 -8.65
N PRO A 85 -22.97 -24.73 -8.26
CA PRO A 85 -21.63 -24.55 -7.72
C PRO A 85 -20.71 -23.81 -8.70
N ILE A 86 -19.77 -23.04 -8.14
CA ILE A 86 -18.77 -22.33 -8.94
C ILE A 86 -17.80 -23.35 -9.55
N ASP A 87 -17.68 -23.32 -10.88
CA ASP A 87 -16.69 -24.10 -11.63
C ASP A 87 -15.58 -23.17 -12.11
N ALA A 88 -14.46 -23.14 -11.38
CA ALA A 88 -13.32 -22.27 -11.66
C ALA A 88 -12.75 -22.45 -13.08
N LYS A 89 -12.96 -23.61 -13.72
CA LYS A 89 -12.47 -23.85 -15.09
C LYS A 89 -13.20 -23.02 -16.14
N LYS A 90 -14.39 -22.51 -15.82
CA LYS A 90 -15.18 -21.62 -16.67
C LYS A 90 -14.83 -20.15 -16.48
N ALA A 91 -14.05 -19.82 -15.44
CA ALA A 91 -13.62 -18.45 -15.21
C ALA A 91 -12.56 -18.05 -16.21
N ARG A 92 -12.74 -16.88 -16.84
CA ARG A 92 -11.68 -16.25 -17.63
C ARG A 92 -10.73 -15.53 -16.70
N ARG A 93 -9.44 -15.54 -17.04
CA ARG A 93 -8.37 -14.92 -16.25
C ARG A 93 -7.91 -13.60 -16.88
N ILE A 94 -7.70 -12.60 -16.04
CA ILE A 94 -7.26 -11.26 -16.41
C ILE A 94 -5.99 -10.95 -15.60
N ALA A 95 -4.90 -10.59 -16.27
CA ALA A 95 -3.68 -10.14 -15.60
C ALA A 95 -3.89 -8.76 -14.98
N ALA A 96 -3.39 -8.56 -13.77
CA ALA A 96 -3.48 -7.30 -13.05
C ALA A 96 -2.26 -6.41 -13.33
N GLN A 97 -2.49 -5.10 -13.29
CA GLN A 97 -1.43 -4.10 -13.21
C GLN A 97 -1.00 -3.96 -11.76
N THR A 98 0.30 -4.10 -11.49
CA THR A 98 0.87 -4.02 -10.13
C THR A 98 1.58 -2.68 -9.94
N THR A 99 1.33 -2.02 -8.81
CA THR A 99 2.01 -0.79 -8.39
C THR A 99 2.61 -0.97 -7.00
N PRO A 100 3.94 -0.82 -6.83
CA PRO A 100 4.56 -0.83 -5.51
C PRO A 100 4.11 0.36 -4.64
N LEU A 101 3.98 0.13 -3.34
CA LEU A 101 3.56 1.13 -2.36
C LEU A 101 4.27 0.92 -1.02
N GLU A 102 4.95 1.97 -0.56
CA GLU A 102 5.48 2.07 0.80
C GLU A 102 4.40 2.61 1.74
N THR A 103 4.15 1.91 2.85
CA THR A 103 3.16 2.31 3.85
C THR A 103 3.72 2.20 5.27
N MET A 104 3.04 2.80 6.24
CA MET A 104 3.38 2.61 7.66
C MET A 104 3.24 1.16 8.15
N LEU A 105 2.59 0.29 7.38
CA LEU A 105 2.43 -1.14 7.65
C LEU A 105 3.49 -2.00 6.92
N GLY A 106 4.44 -1.38 6.23
CA GLY A 106 5.47 -2.03 5.42
C GLY A 106 5.24 -1.91 3.90
N PRO A 107 6.22 -2.41 3.11
CA PRO A 107 6.14 -2.43 1.66
C PRO A 107 5.03 -3.37 1.19
N SER A 108 4.29 -2.93 0.18
CA SER A 108 3.13 -3.65 -0.35
C SER A 108 2.99 -3.44 -1.85
N HIS A 109 2.23 -4.32 -2.49
CA HIS A 109 1.79 -4.14 -3.88
C HIS A 109 0.29 -3.86 -3.91
N ARG A 110 -0.10 -2.85 -4.70
CA ARG A 110 -1.48 -2.63 -5.10
C ARG A 110 -1.68 -3.18 -6.50
N HIS A 111 -2.66 -4.04 -6.67
CA HIS A 111 -3.02 -4.61 -7.95
C HIS A 111 -4.33 -4.00 -8.44
N ARG A 112 -4.46 -3.84 -9.75
CA ARG A 112 -5.69 -3.40 -10.42
C ARG A 112 -5.95 -4.27 -11.65
N ALA A 113 -7.16 -4.81 -11.76
CA ALA A 113 -7.65 -5.45 -12.97
C ALA A 113 -8.98 -4.79 -13.37
N VAL A 114 -9.27 -4.74 -14.66
CA VAL A 114 -10.57 -4.29 -15.17
C VAL A 114 -11.26 -5.49 -15.79
N ILE A 115 -12.41 -5.85 -15.23
CA ILE A 115 -13.30 -6.82 -15.85
C ILE A 115 -14.03 -6.10 -16.97
N ASP A 116 -13.88 -6.55 -18.20
CA ASP A 116 -14.54 -6.03 -19.40
C ASP A 116 -15.61 -6.98 -19.97
N GLY A 117 -16.32 -6.55 -21.01
CA GLY A 117 -17.30 -7.39 -21.71
C GLY A 117 -18.46 -7.87 -20.84
N LEU A 118 -18.80 -7.11 -19.80
CA LEU A 118 -19.92 -7.41 -18.92
C LEU A 118 -21.24 -7.17 -19.66
N GLN A 119 -22.20 -8.05 -19.40
CA GLN A 119 -23.59 -7.86 -19.79
C GLN A 119 -24.25 -6.95 -18.74
N PRO A 120 -24.78 -5.78 -19.12
CA PRO A 120 -25.41 -4.86 -18.17
C PRO A 120 -26.50 -5.55 -17.35
N GLY A 121 -26.46 -5.37 -16.02
CA GLY A 121 -27.46 -5.93 -15.11
C GLY A 121 -27.33 -7.43 -14.82
N ALA A 122 -26.37 -8.14 -15.44
CA ALA A 122 -26.06 -9.53 -15.11
C ALA A 122 -25.22 -9.64 -13.82
N SER A 123 -25.32 -10.79 -13.16
CA SER A 123 -24.55 -11.07 -11.94
C SER A 123 -23.30 -11.87 -12.26
N TYR A 124 -22.21 -11.55 -11.58
CA TYR A 124 -20.89 -12.16 -11.78
C TYR A 124 -20.31 -12.58 -10.44
N VAL A 125 -19.42 -13.57 -10.49
CA VAL A 125 -18.53 -13.91 -9.39
C VAL A 125 -17.08 -13.75 -9.84
N PHE A 126 -16.24 -13.25 -8.94
CA PHE A 126 -14.82 -13.08 -9.20
C PHE A 126 -13.97 -13.45 -7.98
N ARG A 127 -12.70 -13.74 -8.21
CA ARG A 127 -11.68 -13.88 -7.17
C ARG A 127 -10.37 -13.30 -7.67
N VAL A 128 -9.46 -12.98 -6.76
CA VAL A 128 -8.14 -12.44 -7.08
C VAL A 128 -7.05 -13.28 -6.44
N GLY A 129 -5.85 -13.30 -7.02
CA GLY A 129 -4.77 -14.15 -6.55
C GLY A 129 -3.50 -14.02 -7.36
N ASP A 130 -2.52 -14.86 -7.06
CA ASP A 130 -1.23 -14.93 -7.77
C ASP A 130 -1.11 -16.14 -8.71
N GLY A 131 -2.19 -16.92 -8.84
CA GLY A 131 -2.21 -18.19 -9.57
C GLY A 131 -2.23 -19.41 -8.65
N GLU A 132 -1.70 -19.29 -7.43
CA GLU A 132 -1.59 -20.36 -6.45
C GLU A 132 -2.45 -20.08 -5.20
N ARG A 133 -2.36 -18.86 -4.66
CA ARG A 133 -3.19 -18.37 -3.55
C ARG A 133 -4.27 -17.47 -4.11
N TRP A 134 -5.50 -17.80 -3.75
CA TRP A 134 -6.69 -17.09 -4.21
C TRP A 134 -7.49 -16.58 -3.01
N SER A 135 -8.12 -15.42 -3.17
CA SER A 135 -9.19 -15.00 -2.29
C SER A 135 -10.37 -15.97 -2.37
N GLU A 136 -11.31 -15.81 -1.45
CA GLU A 136 -12.66 -16.33 -1.65
C GLU A 136 -13.31 -15.73 -2.92
N TRP A 137 -14.40 -16.35 -3.36
CA TRP A 137 -15.22 -15.81 -4.43
C TRP A 137 -16.10 -14.68 -3.91
N CYS A 138 -16.01 -13.51 -4.53
CA CYS A 138 -16.89 -12.38 -4.31
C CYS A 138 -17.93 -12.31 -5.44
N SER A 139 -19.09 -11.71 -5.18
CA SER A 139 -20.14 -11.51 -6.18
C SER A 139 -20.45 -10.03 -6.39
N PHE A 140 -20.80 -9.65 -7.61
CA PHE A 140 -21.35 -8.33 -7.92
C PHE A 140 -22.39 -8.41 -9.03
N ARG A 141 -23.21 -7.36 -9.16
CA ARG A 141 -24.11 -7.17 -10.30
C ARG A 141 -23.58 -6.02 -11.13
N ALA A 142 -23.38 -6.26 -12.42
CA ALA A 142 -22.95 -5.22 -13.36
C ALA A 142 -23.98 -4.10 -13.41
N PHE A 143 -23.53 -2.86 -13.61
CA PHE A 143 -24.43 -1.72 -13.72
C PHE A 143 -25.39 -1.95 -14.91
N PRO A 144 -26.73 -1.82 -14.73
CA PRO A 144 -27.69 -2.07 -15.80
C PRO A 144 -27.63 -1.05 -16.95
N GLY A 145 -26.94 0.09 -16.76
CA GLY A 145 -26.95 1.18 -17.73
C GLY A 145 -28.24 2.01 -17.67
N GLY A 146 -28.26 3.11 -18.40
CA GLY A 146 -29.44 3.98 -18.50
C GLY A 146 -29.76 4.75 -17.20
N ARG A 147 -31.00 5.24 -17.10
CA ARG A 147 -31.50 6.08 -16.00
C ARG A 147 -32.25 5.29 -14.92
N GLU A 148 -31.90 4.03 -14.71
CA GLU A 148 -32.51 3.27 -13.63
C GLU A 148 -32.11 3.85 -12.26
N PRO A 149 -33.05 3.98 -11.30
CA PRO A 149 -32.73 4.42 -9.95
C PRO A 149 -31.78 3.43 -9.26
N PHE A 150 -30.68 3.95 -8.70
CA PHE A 150 -29.85 3.20 -7.76
C PHE A 150 -30.67 2.94 -6.49
N ARG A 151 -30.59 1.72 -5.93
CA ARG A 151 -31.20 1.35 -4.64
C ARG A 151 -30.15 1.26 -3.55
#